data_AF-A0A1B9JT80-F1
#
_entry.id   AF-A0A1B9JT80-F1
#
_cell.length_a   1.000
_cell.length_b   1.000
_cell.length_c   1.000
_cell.angle_alpha   90.00
_cell.angle_beta   90.00
_cell.angle_gamma   90.00
#
_symmetry.space_group_name_H-M   'P 1'
#
loop_
_entity.id
_entity.type
_entity.pdbx_description
1 polymer ?
#
loop_
_entity_poly.entity_id
_entity_poly.type
_entity_poly.pdbx_seq_one_letter_code
_entity_poly.pdbx_strand_id
1 'polypeptide(L)'
;MQNAISINLNTAPFVTVDRYSELTGLPVETVKTHIKKGLIPTKKKPVSEKSSRTRTLINMFEISAVAASESKIKINLNFGG
;
A
#
# COMPACT_ATOMS: atom_id res chain seq x y z
N MET A 1 2.41 -14.80 28.14
CA MET A 1 2.23 -15.21 26.73
C MET A 1 2.08 -13.94 25.91
N GLN A 2 2.86 -13.74 24.84
CA GLN A 2 2.72 -12.55 23.98
C GLN A 2 1.50 -12.72 23.08
N ASN A 3 0.45 -11.93 23.32
CA ASN A 3 -0.72 -11.88 22.46
C ASN A 3 -0.33 -11.19 21.14
N ALA A 4 0.06 -11.97 20.14
CA ALA A 4 0.28 -11.46 18.80
C ALA A 4 -1.09 -11.21 18.13
N ILE A 5 -1.27 -10.01 17.58
CA ILE A 5 -2.48 -9.67 16.82
C ILE A 5 -2.27 -10.10 15.38
N SER A 6 -3.13 -10.97 14.85
CA SER A 6 -3.09 -11.39 13.45
C SER A 6 -4.12 -10.60 12.64
N ILE A 7 -3.68 -9.88 11.62
CA ILE A 7 -4.54 -9.13 10.69
C ILE A 7 -4.51 -9.85 9.35
N ASN A 8 -5.68 -10.32 8.90
CA ASN A 8 -5.84 -10.93 7.58
C ASN A 8 -6.29 -9.88 6.58
N LEU A 9 -5.49 -9.64 5.55
CA LEU A 9 -5.77 -8.70 4.47
C LEU A 9 -6.20 -9.49 3.23
N ASN A 10 -7.50 -9.45 2.94
CA ASN A 10 -8.14 -10.14 1.80
C ASN A 10 -8.18 -9.27 0.52
N THR A 11 -7.57 -8.09 0.55
CA THR A 11 -7.53 -7.17 -0.59
C THR A 11 -6.22 -7.33 -1.35
N ALA A 12 -6.28 -7.24 -2.68
CA ALA A 12 -5.08 -7.17 -3.51
C ALA A 12 -4.10 -6.12 -2.94
N PRO A 13 -2.81 -6.44 -2.74
CA PRO A 13 -1.87 -5.60 -2.00
C PRO A 13 -1.49 -4.30 -2.75
N PHE A 14 -2.11 -4.06 -3.91
CA PHE A 14 -1.86 -2.93 -4.78
C PHE A 14 -3.15 -2.19 -5.07
N VAL A 15 -3.17 -0.89 -4.77
CA VAL A 15 -4.31 0.00 -5.05
C VAL A 15 -3.93 1.14 -5.96
N THR A 16 -4.90 1.76 -6.63
CA THR A 16 -4.66 2.98 -7.41
C THR A 16 -4.43 4.18 -6.48
N VAL A 17 -3.86 5.26 -7.02
CA VAL A 17 -3.70 6.53 -6.31
C VAL A 17 -5.05 7.07 -5.82
N ASP A 18 -6.09 6.98 -6.65
CA ASP A 18 -7.43 7.46 -6.30
C ASP A 18 -8.02 6.64 -5.15
N ARG A 19 -7.89 5.31 -5.19
CA ARG A 19 -8.38 4.46 -4.10
C ARG A 19 -7.61 4.71 -2.80
N TYR A 20 -6.31 4.95 -2.87
CA TYR A 20 -5.52 5.31 -1.69
C TYR A 20 -5.93 6.66 -1.10
N SER A 21 -6.22 7.64 -1.97
CA SER A 21 -6.75 8.96 -1.58
C SER A 21 -8.08 8.81 -0.83
N GLU A 22 -9.01 8.00 -1.35
CA GLU A 22 -10.28 7.69 -0.68
C GLU A 22 -10.07 7.03 0.69
N LEU A 23 -9.17 6.04 0.78
CA LEU A 23 -8.92 5.29 2.02
C LEU A 23 -8.28 6.13 3.12
N THR A 24 -7.45 7.11 2.75
CA THR A 24 -6.66 7.91 3.69
C THR A 24 -7.25 9.30 3.95
N GLY A 25 -8.19 9.75 3.12
CA GLY A 25 -8.68 11.13 3.12
C GLY A 25 -7.66 12.16 2.61
N LEU A 26 -6.48 11.72 2.14
CA LEU A 26 -5.47 12.63 1.60
C LEU A 26 -5.85 13.07 0.18
N PRO A 27 -5.71 14.35 -0.18
CA PRO A 27 -5.91 14.80 -1.55
C PRO A 27 -5.01 14.06 -2.55
N VAL A 28 -5.53 13.74 -3.74
CA VAL A 28 -4.79 13.03 -4.80
C VAL A 28 -3.44 13.70 -5.12
N GLU A 29 -3.39 15.04 -5.14
CA GLU A 29 -2.15 15.78 -5.38
C GLU A 29 -1.10 15.60 -4.28
N THR A 30 -1.55 15.54 -3.02
CA THR A 30 -0.70 15.23 -1.87
C THR A 30 -0.13 13.83 -1.99
N VAL A 31 -0.97 12.84 -2.32
CA VAL A 31 -0.54 11.46 -2.54
C VAL A 31 0.50 11.38 -3.66
N LYS A 32 0.26 12.05 -4.80
CA LYS A 32 1.23 12.13 -5.91
C LYS A 32 2.55 12.77 -5.49
N THR A 33 2.50 13.79 -4.64
CA THR A 33 3.71 14.46 -4.10
C THR A 33 4.49 13.51 -3.19
N HIS A 34 3.83 12.77 -2.31
CA HIS A 34 4.47 11.77 -1.46
C HIS A 34 5.11 10.64 -2.27
N ILE A 35 4.45 10.17 -3.34
CA ILE A 35 5.03 9.20 -4.28
C ILE A 35 6.30 9.76 -4.93
N LYS A 36 6.27 11.00 -5.44
CA LYS A 36 7.44 11.65 -6.05
C LYS A 36 8.61 11.78 -5.07
N LYS A 37 8.32 11.99 -3.78
CA LYS A 37 9.30 12.05 -2.68
C LYS A 37 9.78 10.67 -2.21
N GLY A 38 9.23 9.57 -2.74
CA GLY A 38 9.58 8.21 -2.32
C GLY A 38 9.02 7.80 -0.95
N LEU A 39 8.07 8.56 -0.40
CA LEU A 39 7.48 8.31 0.92
C LEU A 39 6.39 7.24 0.91
N ILE A 40 5.89 6.89 -0.27
CA ILE A 40 4.87 5.85 -0.46
C ILE A 40 5.47 4.78 -1.37
N PRO A 41 5.50 3.51 -0.94
CA PRO A 41 5.98 2.42 -1.77
C PRO A 41 5.02 2.20 -2.95
N THR A 42 5.58 2.11 -4.15
CA THR A 42 4.80 1.99 -5.39
C THR A 42 5.39 1.00 -6.37
N LYS A 43 4.52 0.43 -7.22
CA LYS A 43 4.88 -0.39 -8.37
C LYS A 43 4.28 0.22 -9.63
N LYS A 44 5.09 0.37 -10.68
CA LYS A 44 4.60 0.75 -12.00
C LYS A 44 4.14 -0.52 -12.74
N LYS A 45 2.93 -0.50 -13.28
CA LYS A 45 2.39 -1.58 -14.11
C LYS A 45 2.02 -1.03 -15.50
N PRO A 46 2.38 -1.69 -16.61
CA PRO A 46 1.90 -1.32 -17.93
C PRO A 46 0.37 -1.28 -17.96
N VAL A 47 -0.22 -0.30 -18.65
CA VAL A 47 -1.67 -0.22 -18.80
C VAL A 47 -2.19 -1.35 -19.70
N SER A 48 -1.37 -1.83 -20.62
CA SER A 48 -1.55 -3.04 -21.41
C SER A 48 -0.20 -3.59 -21.86
N GLU A 49 -0.15 -4.85 -22.29
CA GLU A 49 1.10 -5.49 -22.76
C GLU A 49 1.78 -4.75 -23.90
N LYS A 50 1.02 -3.99 -24.69
CA LYS A 50 1.50 -3.25 -25.87
C LYS A 50 1.70 -1.75 -25.62
N SER A 51 1.45 -1.25 -24.40
CA SER A 51 1.53 0.18 -24.10
C SER A 51 2.82 0.54 -23.39
N SER A 52 3.47 1.60 -23.86
CA SER A 52 4.55 2.29 -23.12
C SER A 52 4.04 3.09 -21.92
N ARG A 53 2.71 3.27 -21.79
CA ARG A 53 2.11 3.97 -20.65
C ARG A 53 2.08 3.05 -19.44
N THR A 54 2.46 3.58 -18.29
CA THR A 54 2.41 2.87 -17.01
C THR A 54 1.42 3.54 -16.07
N ARG A 55 0.74 2.72 -15.28
CA ARG A 55 -0.06 3.15 -14.13
C ARG A 55 0.75 2.91 -12.86
N THR A 56 0.72 3.88 -11.95
CA THR A 56 1.27 3.72 -10.60
C THR A 56 0.26 3.04 -9.70
N LEU A 57 0.70 1.97 -9.03
CA LEU A 57 -0.05 1.30 -7.98
C LEU A 57 0.71 1.45 -6.66
N ILE A 58 -0.01 1.68 -5.57
CA ILE A 58 0.53 1.85 -4.22
C ILE A 58 0.53 0.49 -3.53
N ASN A 59 1.66 0.14 -2.91
CA ASN A 59 1.85 -1.14 -2.23
C ASN A 59 1.37 -1.06 -0.77
N MET A 60 0.12 -1.45 -0.53
CA MET A 60 -0.49 -1.44 0.80
C MET A 60 0.15 -2.44 1.76
N PHE A 61 0.76 -3.51 1.22
CA PHE A 61 1.49 -4.50 2.02
C PHE A 61 2.66 -3.83 2.74
N GLU A 62 3.52 -3.11 2.00
CA GLU A 62 4.73 -2.50 2.57
C GLU A 62 4.37 -1.42 3.60
N ILE A 63 3.32 -0.63 3.32
CA ILE A 63 2.82 0.36 4.29
C ILE A 63 2.38 -0.31 5.59
N SER A 64 1.61 -1.40 5.48
CA SER A 64 1.12 -2.13 6.65
C SER A 64 2.26 -2.79 7.42
N ALA A 65 3.26 -3.33 6.71
CA ALA A 65 4.44 -3.96 7.31
C ALA A 65 5.29 -2.96 8.09
N VAL A 66 5.51 -1.75 7.55
CA VAL A 66 6.21 -0.66 8.26
C VAL A 66 5.43 -0.29 9.53
N ALA A 67 4.13 -0.02 9.41
CA ALA A 67 3.30 0.32 10.57
C ALA A 67 3.29 -0.79 11.64
N ALA A 68 3.27 -2.06 11.23
CA ALA A 68 3.37 -3.20 12.13
C ALA A 68 4.74 -3.28 12.81
N SER A 69 5.82 -2.96 12.10
CA SER A 69 7.18 -2.95 12.67
C SER A 69 7.41 -1.83 13.69
N GLU A 70 6.67 -0.72 13.57
CA GLU A 70 6.70 0.39 14.52
C GLU A 70 5.78 0.18 15.73
N SER A 71 4.96 -0.88 15.72
CA SER A 71 4.04 -1.20 16.82
C SER A 71 4.78 -1.74 18.04
N LYS A 72 4.27 -1.39 19.24
CA LYS A 72 4.73 -1.96 20.51
C LYS A 72 4.24 -3.39 20.75
N ILE A 73 3.35 -3.89 19.90
CA ILE A 73 2.74 -5.23 19.99
C ILE A 73 3.15 -6.01 18.74
N LYS A 74 3.44 -7.30 18.91
CA LYS A 74 3.71 -8.20 17.78
C LYS A 74 2.46 -8.32 16.90
N ILE A 75 2.56 -7.85 15.66
CA ILE A 75 1.50 -7.95 14.66
C ILE A 75 1.93 -8.92 13.56
N ASN A 76 1.09 -9.92 13.28
CA ASN A 76 1.26 -10.81 12.12
C ASN A 76 0.36 -10.30 11.01
N LEU A 77 0.93 -10.02 9.84
CA LEU A 77 0.17 -9.64 8.65
C LEU A 77 0.06 -10.85 7.72
N ASN A 78 -1.16 -11.33 7.54
CA ASN A 78 -1.46 -12.45 6.67
C ASN A 78 -2.14 -11.92 5.41
N PHE A 79 -1.58 -12.22 4.25
CA PHE A 79 -2.16 -11.83 2.97
C PHE A 79 -2.73 -13.08 2.33
N GLY A 80 -4.06 -13.19 2.34
CA GLY A 80 -4.80 -14.29 1.75
C GLY A 80 -5.26 -13.90 0.35
N GLY A 81 -4.74 -14.59 -0.65
CA GLY A 81 -5.24 -14.63 -2.02
C GLY A 81 -5.25 -16.07 -2.50
#